data_AF-A0A968HCG6-F1
#
_entry.id   AF-A0A968HCG6-F1
#
_cell.length_a   1.000
_cell.length_b   1.000
_cell.length_c   1.000
_cell.angle_alpha   90.00
_cell.angle_beta   90.00
_cell.angle_gamma   90.00
#
_symmetry.space_group_name_H-M   'P 1'
#
loop_
_entity.id
_entity.type
_entity.pdbx_description
1 polymer ?
#
loop_
_entity_poly.entity_id
_entity_poly.type
_entity_poly.pdbx_seq_one_letter_code
_entity_poly.pdbx_strand_id
1 'polypeptide(L)'
;MTWHASGNNNGMEPSGTSLKNRIEELERHEIIRALRSCDWVMARAAKQLGITERMIGYKVRKYGIRVREVRWIVDNGQQENKQ
;
A
#
# COMPACT_ATOMS: atom_id res chain seq x y z
N MET A 1 13.94 46.19 -3.42
CA MET A 1 13.56 45.00 -2.62
C MET A 1 13.65 43.76 -3.48
N THR A 2 14.74 42.99 -3.35
CA THR A 2 14.89 41.69 -3.99
C THR A 2 14.35 40.62 -3.05
N TRP A 3 13.27 39.95 -3.45
CA TRP A 3 12.79 38.75 -2.77
C TRP A 3 13.79 37.62 -3.04
N HIS A 4 14.56 37.22 -2.03
CA HIS A 4 15.37 36.00 -2.11
C HIS A 4 14.43 34.79 -1.94
N ALA A 5 13.95 34.24 -3.05
CA ALA A 5 13.27 32.95 -3.06
C ALA A 5 14.32 31.82 -2.96
N SER A 6 14.92 31.63 -1.79
CA SER A 6 15.58 30.37 -1.46
C SER A 6 14.52 29.38 -1.00
N GLY A 7 13.78 28.84 -1.97
CA GLY A 7 12.88 27.71 -1.77
C GLY A 7 13.45 26.49 -2.46
N ASN A 8 14.41 25.82 -1.84
CA ASN A 8 14.85 24.50 -2.28
C ASN A 8 13.75 23.49 -1.91
N ASN A 9 12.73 23.37 -2.75
CA ASN A 9 11.67 22.38 -2.61
C ASN A 9 12.10 21.07 -3.27
N ASN A 10 13.01 20.35 -2.61
CA ASN A 10 13.20 18.93 -2.85
C ASN A 10 12.04 18.19 -2.15
N GLY A 11 10.87 18.19 -2.80
CA GLY A 11 9.69 17.48 -2.36
C GLY A 11 9.05 16.86 -3.58
N MET A 12 9.23 15.55 -3.73
CA MET A 12 8.62 14.72 -4.75
C MET A 12 7.08 14.85 -4.68
N GLU A 13 6.53 15.85 -5.37
CA GLU A 13 5.11 15.97 -5.67
C GLU A 13 4.72 14.76 -6.55
N PRO A 14 3.80 13.88 -6.13
CA PRO A 14 3.27 12.86 -7.05
C PRO A 14 2.39 13.57 -8.08
N SER A 15 3.02 13.98 -9.18
CA SER A 15 2.38 14.54 -10.35
C SER A 15 1.17 13.69 -10.76
N GLY A 16 -0.03 14.27 -10.67
CA GLY A 16 -1.17 13.88 -11.50
C GLY A 16 -1.72 12.45 -11.39
N THR A 17 -1.80 11.83 -10.21
CA THR A 17 -2.61 10.60 -10.06
C THR A 17 -4.10 10.95 -9.95
N SER A 18 -4.90 10.50 -10.94
CA SER A 18 -6.37 10.59 -10.93
C SER A 18 -6.94 10.06 -9.61
N LEU A 19 -8.10 10.57 -9.17
CA LEU A 19 -8.83 10.06 -8.00
C LEU A 19 -8.98 8.53 -8.06
N LYS A 20 -9.21 8.00 -9.27
CA LYS A 20 -9.29 6.56 -9.52
C LYS A 20 -8.02 5.83 -9.05
N ASN A 21 -6.84 6.32 -9.41
CA ASN A 21 -5.57 5.69 -9.05
C ASN A 21 -5.35 5.73 -7.53
N ARG A 22 -5.72 6.82 -6.87
CA ARG A 22 -5.60 6.95 -5.40
C ARG A 22 -6.51 5.96 -4.66
N ILE A 23 -7.74 5.78 -5.15
CA ILE A 23 -8.67 4.80 -4.60
C ILE A 23 -8.14 3.37 -4.81
N GLU A 24 -7.61 3.07 -6.00
CA GLU A 24 -7.02 1.75 -6.29
C GLU A 24 -5.82 1.44 -5.40
N GLU A 25 -4.96 2.43 -5.13
CA GLU A 25 -3.81 2.28 -4.26
C GLU A 25 -4.22 2.06 -2.80
N LEU A 26 -5.19 2.83 -2.30
CA LEU A 26 -5.73 2.65 -0.95
C LEU A 26 -6.41 1.28 -0.80
N GLU A 27 -7.20 0.87 -1.79
CA GLU A 27 -7.86 -0.43 -1.79
C GLU A 27 -6.83 -1.58 -1.81
N ARG A 28 -5.78 -1.48 -2.64
CA ARG A 28 -4.68 -2.44 -2.67
C ARG A 28 -4.01 -2.55 -1.29
N HIS A 29 -3.71 -1.42 -0.65
CA HIS A 29 -3.09 -1.38 0.67
C HIS A 29 -3.95 -2.02 1.76
N GLU A 30 -5.26 -1.76 1.80
CA GLU A 30 -6.17 -2.37 2.78
C GLU A 30 -6.28 -3.88 2.58
N ILE A 31 -6.36 -4.34 1.33
CA ILE A 31 -6.39 -5.79 1.03
C ILE A 31 -5.12 -6.48 1.51
N ILE A 32 -3.95 -5.90 1.25
CA ILE A 32 -2.67 -6.47 1.70
C ILE A 32 -2.61 -6.50 3.23
N ARG A 33 -3.03 -5.43 3.91
CA ARG A 33 -3.06 -5.39 5.38
C ARG A 33 -3.96 -6.47 5.96
N ALA A 34 -5.18 -6.59 5.45
CA ALA A 34 -6.12 -7.61 5.91
C ALA A 34 -5.58 -9.03 5.69
N LEU A 35 -5.05 -9.31 4.49
CA LEU A 35 -4.42 -10.59 4.17
C LEU A 35 -3.27 -10.91 5.13
N ARG A 36 -2.36 -9.96 5.40
CA ARG A 36 -1.25 -10.18 6.35
C ARG A 36 -1.75 -10.50 7.75
N SER A 37 -2.74 -9.76 8.25
CA SER A 37 -3.30 -9.97 9.60
C SER A 37 -4.08 -11.28 9.74
N CYS A 38 -4.46 -11.89 8.62
CA CYS A 38 -5.24 -13.13 8.55
C CYS A 38 -4.42 -14.32 8.03
N ASP A 39 -3.09 -14.29 8.11
CA ASP A 39 -2.21 -15.36 7.63
C ASP A 39 -2.43 -15.73 6.16
N TRP A 40 -2.79 -14.74 5.35
CA TRP A 40 -3.13 -14.87 3.93
C TRP A 40 -4.36 -15.73 3.63
N VAL A 41 -5.21 -15.99 4.62
CA VAL A 41 -6.49 -16.67 4.44
C VAL A 41 -7.53 -15.68 3.90
N MET A 42 -7.89 -15.81 2.62
CA MET A 42 -8.79 -14.90 1.91
C MET A 42 -10.16 -14.77 2.57
N ALA A 43 -10.77 -15.87 3.03
CA ALA A 43 -12.05 -15.85 3.72
C ALA A 43 -12.02 -15.00 5.01
N ARG A 44 -10.94 -15.10 5.80
CA ARG A 44 -10.75 -14.32 7.03
C ARG A 44 -10.54 -12.83 6.71
N ALA A 45 -9.70 -12.53 5.72
CA ALA A 45 -9.44 -11.16 5.28
C ALA A 45 -10.70 -10.49 4.68
N ALA A 46 -11.49 -11.23 3.89
CA ALA A 46 -12.75 -10.74 3.34
C ALA A 46 -13.75 -10.38 4.45
N LYS A 47 -13.87 -11.25 5.47
CA LYS A 47 -14.72 -11.00 6.65
C LYS A 47 -14.27 -9.75 7.40
N GLN A 48 -12.96 -9.55 7.57
CA GLN A 48 -12.40 -8.35 8.22
C GLN A 48 -12.68 -7.07 7.42
N LEU A 49 -12.61 -7.13 6.09
CA LEU A 49 -12.89 -6.01 5.19
C LEU A 49 -14.39 -5.76 4.96
N GLY A 50 -15.28 -6.63 5.47
CA GLY A 50 -16.72 -6.52 5.25
C GLY A 50 -17.15 -6.79 3.81
N ILE A 51 -16.40 -7.60 3.06
CA ILE A 51 -16.71 -7.99 1.67
C ILE A 51 -16.82 -9.50 1.53
N THR A 52 -17.30 -9.95 0.37
CA THR A 52 -17.36 -11.39 0.07
C THR A 52 -15.98 -11.94 -0.29
N GLU A 53 -15.76 -13.23 -0.03
CA GLU A 53 -14.53 -13.92 -0.42
C GLU A 53 -14.29 -13.87 -1.94
N ARG A 54 -15.36 -13.94 -2.73
CA ARG A 54 -15.28 -13.76 -4.19
C ARG A 54 -14.73 -12.39 -4.57
N MET A 55 -15.16 -11.32 -3.89
CA MET A 55 -14.73 -9.95 -4.17
C MET A 55 -13.25 -9.76 -3.84
N ILE A 56 -12.77 -10.23 -2.68
CA ILE A 56 -11.34 -10.16 -2.36
C ILE A 56 -10.50 -10.95 -3.36
N GLY A 57 -10.98 -12.13 -3.79
CA GLY A 57 -10.31 -12.93 -4.82
C GLY A 57 -10.17 -12.19 -6.15
N TYR A 58 -11.22 -11.48 -6.59
CA TYR A 58 -11.14 -10.63 -7.77
C TYR A 58 -10.13 -9.50 -7.62
N LYS A 59 -10.11 -8.83 -6.47
CA LYS A 59 -9.20 -7.71 -6.23
C LYS A 59 -7.73 -8.15 -6.09
N VAL A 60 -7.47 -9.30 -5.45
CA VAL A 60 -6.14 -9.93 -5.40
C VAL A 60 -5.62 -10.19 -6.82
N ARG A 61 -6.47 -10.73 -7.71
CA ARG A 61 -6.12 -10.94 -9.12
C ARG A 61 -5.92 -9.62 -9.87
N LYS A 62 -6.83 -8.65 -9.69
CA LYS A 62 -6.76 -7.32 -10.32
C LYS A 62 -5.45 -6.61 -9.99
N TYR A 63 -5.02 -6.67 -8.73
CA TYR A 63 -3.83 -5.98 -8.24
C TYR A 63 -2.56 -6.83 -8.29
N GLY A 64 -2.64 -8.09 -8.70
CA GLY A 64 -1.47 -8.97 -8.76
C GLY A 64 -0.83 -9.19 -7.39
N ILE A 65 -1.61 -9.25 -6.31
CA ILE A 65 -1.09 -9.41 -4.94
C ILE A 65 -0.56 -10.83 -4.76
N ARG A 66 0.74 -10.97 -4.43
CA ARG A 66 1.41 -12.28 -4.23
C ARG A 66 2.04 -12.37 -2.85
N VAL A 67 1.88 -13.53 -2.19
CA VAL A 67 2.46 -13.81 -0.86
C VAL A 67 3.98 -13.57 -0.83
N ARG A 68 4.69 -13.90 -1.92
CA ARG A 68 6.15 -13.81 -2.01
C ARG A 68 6.69 -12.38 -2.15
N GLU A 69 5.88 -11.43 -2.60
CA GLU A 69 6.32 -10.06 -2.89
C GLU A 69 6.38 -9.18 -1.63
N VAL A 70 5.63 -9.55 -0.59
CA VAL A 70 5.51 -8.78 0.66
C VAL A 70 6.74 -8.87 1.56
N ARG A 71 7.59 -9.89 1.39
CA ARG A 71 8.79 -10.08 2.24
C ARG A 71 9.78 -8.91 2.11
N TRP A 72 9.93 -8.33 0.93
CA TRP A 72 10.86 -7.22 0.67
C TRP A 72 10.48 -5.89 1.31
N ILE A 73 9.21 -5.68 1.65
CA ILE A 73 8.75 -4.41 2.26
C ILE A 73 9.08 -4.40 3.76
N VAL A 74 9.14 -5.56 4.41
CA VAL A 74 9.39 -5.67 5.85
C VAL A 74 10.89 -5.70 6.17
N ASP A 75 11.70 -6.28 5.27
CA ASP A 75 13.15 -6.43 5.49
C ASP A 75 13.94 -5.12 5.30
N ASN A 76 13.35 -4.09 4.67
CA ASN A 76 13.99 -2.78 4.46
C ASN A 76 13.75 -1.75 5.60
N GLY A 77 13.12 -2.16 6.71
CA GLY A 77 12.65 -1.25 7.77
C GLY A 77 13.26 -1.43 9.16
N GLN A 78 14.36 -2.17 9.29
CA GLN A 78 15.06 -2.35 10.57
C GLN A 78 16.58 -2.23 10.36
N GLN A 79 17.06 -1.03 9.96
CA GLN A 79 18.38 -0.60 10.43
C GLN A 79 18.17 -0.10 11.86
N GLU A 80 18.13 -1.04 12.81
CA GLU A 80 18.30 -0.73 14.22
C GLU A 80 19.74 -0.19 14.37
N ASN A 81 19.84 1.13 14.42
CA ASN A 81 21.02 1.81 14.90
C ASN A 81 21.13 1.47 16.39
N LYS A 82 21.92 0.45 16.73
CA LYS A 82 22.27 0.08 18.11
C LYS A 82 23.78 -0.05 18.21
N GLN A 83 24.32 0.97 18.87
CA GLN A 83 25.70 1.23 19.31
C GLN A 83 26.73 1.58 18.23
#